data_AF-A0A949FAH9-F1
#
_entry.id   AF-A0A949FAH9-F1
#
_cell.length_a   1.000
_cell.length_b   1.000
_cell.length_c   1.000
_cell.angle_alpha   90.00
_cell.angle_beta   90.00
_cell.angle_gamma   90.00
#
_symmetry.space_group_name_H-M   'P 1'
#
loop_
_entity.id
_entity.type
_entity.pdbx_description
1 polymer ?
#
loop_
_entity_poly.entity_id
_entity_poly.type
_entity_poly.pdbx_seq_one_letter_code
_entity_poly.pdbx_strand_id
1 'polypeptide(L)' 'MAKMYYDKDADLEVLKGKKIAIIGYGIQGRGQALNLRDSGLDVVV' A
#
# COMPACT_ATOMS: atom_id res chain seq x y z
N MET A 1 -14.59 -0.75 23.47
CA MET A 1 -14.09 -1.55 22.34
C MET A 1 -13.55 -0.63 21.27
N ALA A 2 -12.41 -0.97 20.65
CA ALA A 2 -11.85 -0.20 19.54
C ALA A 2 -12.65 -0.45 18.25
N LYS A 3 -12.74 0.55 17.39
CA LYS A 3 -13.34 0.41 16.05
C LYS A 3 -12.41 -0.42 15.17
N MET A 4 -12.93 -1.47 14.54
CA MET A 4 -12.22 -2.30 13.57
C MET A 4 -12.56 -1.82 12.15
N TYR A 5 -11.57 -1.81 11.26
CA TYR A 5 -11.71 -1.43 9.86
C TYR A 5 -11.44 -2.65 8.96
N TYR A 6 -12.19 -2.75 7.88
CA TYR A 6 -12.09 -3.80 6.87
C TYR A 6 -11.97 -3.16 5.48
N ASP A 7 -11.78 -3.98 4.43
CA ASP A 7 -11.58 -3.48 3.06
C ASP A 7 -12.69 -2.53 2.58
N LYS A 8 -13.94 -2.79 2.96
CA LYS A 8 -15.09 -1.92 2.62
C LYS A 8 -15.01 -0.52 3.24
N ASP A 9 -14.21 -0.35 4.28
CA ASP A 9 -14.05 0.91 5.02
C ASP A 9 -12.84 1.71 4.52
N ALA A 10 -12.09 1.20 3.52
CA ALA A 10 -10.88 1.81 2.98
C ALA A 10 -10.95 1.95 1.45
N ASP A 11 -10.93 3.19 0.97
CA ASP A 11 -10.95 3.50 -0.47
C ASP A 11 -9.51 3.70 -1.01
N LEU A 12 -9.11 2.86 -1.97
CA LEU A 12 -7.81 2.96 -2.63
C LEU A 12 -7.73 4.11 -3.65
N GLU A 13 -8.85 4.64 -4.12
CA GLU A 13 -8.87 5.72 -5.11
C GLU A 13 -8.21 7.01 -4.59
N VAL A 14 -8.10 7.18 -3.27
CA VAL A 14 -7.38 8.31 -2.65
C VAL A 14 -5.88 8.33 -3.00
N LEU A 15 -5.32 7.18 -3.40
CA LEU A 15 -3.93 7.02 -3.82
C LEU A 15 -3.75 7.08 -5.34
N LYS A 16 -4.83 7.19 -6.11
CA LYS A 16 -4.78 7.16 -7.58
C LYS A 16 -3.90 8.28 -8.14
N GLY A 17 -3.05 7.91 -9.09
CA GLY A 17 -2.11 8.82 -9.75
C GLY A 17 -0.95 9.31 -8.86
N LYS A 18 -0.85 8.82 -7.61
CA LYS A 18 0.31 9.08 -6.75
C LYS A 18 1.37 8.01 -6.96
N LYS A 19 2.63 8.42 -6.95
CA LYS A 19 3.78 7.52 -6.88
C LYS A 19 4.16 7.28 -5.43
N ILE A 20 4.32 6.00 -5.06
CA ILE A 20 4.69 5.57 -3.71
C ILE A 20 6.16 5.12 -3.73
N ALA A 21 7.00 5.80 -2.95
CA ALA A 21 8.41 5.42 -2.78
C ALA A 21 8.60 4.62 -1.49
N ILE A 22 9.08 3.39 -1.61
CA ILE A 22 9.43 2.52 -0.47
C ILE A 22 10.90 2.68 -0.14
N ILE A 23 11.20 3.35 0.98
CA ILE A 23 12.59 3.58 1.39
C ILE A 23 13.12 2.35 2.13
N GLY A 24 13.90 1.53 1.41
CA GLY A 24 14.54 0.32 1.92
C GLY A 24 13.79 -0.95 1.55
N TYR A 25 14.55 -1.99 1.14
CA TYR A 25 14.00 -3.24 0.60
C TYR A 25 14.38 -4.49 1.41
N GLY A 26 14.33 -4.37 2.74
CA GLY A 26 14.43 -5.51 3.64
C GLY A 26 13.13 -6.34 3.67
N ILE A 27 12.94 -7.15 4.71
CA ILE A 27 11.77 -8.04 4.83
C ILE A 27 10.42 -7.29 4.75
N GLN A 28 10.32 -6.12 5.38
CA GLN A 28 9.10 -5.29 5.37
C GLN A 28 8.93 -4.55 4.05
N GLY A 29 9.98 -3.88 3.57
CA GLY A 29 9.94 -3.14 2.31
C GLY A 29 9.60 -4.03 1.11
N ARG A 30 10.17 -5.25 1.05
CA ARG A 30 9.83 -6.22 0.02
C ARG A 30 8.35 -6.63 0.05
N GLY A 31 7.84 -6.98 1.23
CA GLY A 31 6.43 -7.37 1.39
C GLY A 31 5.47 -6.23 1.04
N GLN A 32 5.72 -5.03 1.58
CA GLN A 32 4.91 -3.85 1.32
C GLN A 32 4.92 -3.45 -0.16
N ALA A 33 6.10 -3.38 -0.79
CA ALA A 33 6.21 -2.99 -2.19
C ALA A 33 5.48 -3.96 -3.13
N LEU A 34 5.65 -5.27 -2.92
CA LEU A 34 4.98 -6.28 -3.75
C LEU A 34 3.46 -6.23 -3.55
N ASN A 35 2.99 -6.19 -2.30
CA ASN A 35 1.55 -6.13 -2.03
C ASN A 35 0.90 -4.87 -2.59
N LEU A 36 1.53 -3.70 -2.44
CA LEU A 36 1.00 -2.44 -2.98
C LEU A 36 0.97 -2.43 -4.51
N ARG A 37 2.03 -2.94 -5.15
CA ARG A 37 2.10 -3.09 -6.61
C ARG A 37 1.02 -4.05 -7.12
N ASP A 38 0.87 -5.19 -6.47
CA ASP A 38 -0.11 -6.21 -6.86
C ASP A 38 -1.56 -5.73 -6.58
N SER A 39 -1.76 -4.78 -5.66
CA SER A 39 -3.00 -4.01 -5.48
C SER A 39 -3.21 -2.89 -6.53
N GLY A 40 -2.35 -2.77 -7.53
CA GLY A 40 -2.51 -1.85 -8.66
C GLY A 40 -1.97 -0.44 -8.45
N LEU A 41 -1.12 -0.21 -7.43
CA LEU A 41 -0.53 1.10 -7.15
C LEU A 41 0.82 1.30 -7.87
N ASP A 42 1.16 2.56 -8.18
CA ASP A 42 2.46 2.92 -8.78
C ASP A 42 3.54 3.00 -7.69
N VAL A 43 4.39 1.97 -7.62
CA VAL A 43 5.41 1.79 -6.58
C VAL A 43 6.81 1.84 -7.18
N VAL A 44 7.69 2.60 -6.51
CA VAL A 44 9.14 2.57 -6.71
C VAL A 44 9.84 2.23 -5.38
N VAL A 45 11.04 1.68 -5.46
CA VAL A 45 11.88 1.32 -4.31
C VAL A 45 13.17 2.12 -4.36
#